data_AF-A0A959SFN9-F1
#
_entry.id   AF-A0A959SFN9-F1
#
_cell.length_a   1.000
_cell.length_b   1.000
_cell.length_c   1.000
_cell.angle_alpha   90.00
_cell.angle_beta   90.00
_cell.angle_gamma   90.00
#
_symmetry.space_group_name_H-M   'P 1'
#
loop_
_entity.id
_entity.type
_entity.pdbx_description
1 polymer ?
#
loop_
_entity_poly.entity_id
_entity_poly.type
_entity_poly.pdbx_seq_one_letter_code
_entity_poly.pdbx_strand_id
1 'polypeptide(L)'
;VERRLFRIRLSDAPWDPERIAAIREEVATTQGIPVPDTARFVLTGSIVNNAYDPGEDRIDLLYKDGSLRDIAEASDNLGIQALAGPVTKWYLTWPRWVEV
;
A
#
# COMPACT_ATOMS: atom_id res chain seq x y z
N VAL A 1 -11.72 3.97 23.97
CA VAL A 1 -11.11 4.14 22.62
C VAL A 1 -9.94 5.10 22.76
N GLU A 2 -8.72 4.59 22.92
CA GLU A 2 -7.53 5.39 23.32
C GLU A 2 -6.52 5.61 22.17
N ARG A 3 -6.95 5.41 20.91
CA ARG A 3 -6.10 5.56 19.71
C ARG A 3 -4.78 4.76 19.78
N ARG A 4 -4.84 3.54 20.32
CA ARG A 4 -3.73 2.57 20.32
C ARG A 4 -3.62 1.90 18.94
N LEU A 5 -2.99 2.60 18.00
CA LEU A 5 -2.84 2.17 16.60
C LEU A 5 -1.62 1.27 16.42
N PHE A 6 -1.68 0.34 15.47
CA PHE A 6 -0.54 -0.48 15.05
C PHE A 6 0.56 0.37 14.41
N ARG A 7 1.80 -0.14 14.40
CA ARG A 7 2.84 0.29 13.46
C ARG A 7 2.46 -0.26 12.08
N ILE A 8 2.82 0.48 11.03
CA ILE A 8 2.66 0.07 9.65
C ILE A 8 3.95 0.37 8.89
N ARG A 9 4.36 -0.55 8.02
CA ARG A 9 5.36 -0.29 6.99
C ARG A 9 4.85 -0.73 5.62
N LEU A 10 5.30 -0.02 4.60
CA LEU A 10 5.00 -0.28 3.20
C LEU A 10 6.29 -0.64 2.47
N SER A 11 6.18 -1.53 1.51
CA SER A 11 7.28 -2.00 0.66
C SER A 11 6.80 -2.11 -0.78
N ASP A 12 7.72 -1.91 -1.74
CA ASP A 12 7.47 -2.18 -3.17
C ASP A 12 7.51 -3.68 -3.50
N ALA A 13 8.10 -4.49 -2.62
CA ALA A 13 8.19 -5.95 -2.75
C ALA A 13 7.46 -6.67 -1.60
N PRO A 14 7.00 -7.92 -1.80
CA PRO A 14 6.46 -8.75 -0.74
C PRO A 14 7.38 -8.82 0.48
N TRP A 15 6.79 -8.89 1.67
CA TRP A 15 7.54 -9.06 2.91
C TRP A 15 8.10 -10.47 3.03
N ASP A 16 9.33 -10.57 3.53
CA ASP A 16 9.97 -11.83 3.85
C ASP A 16 9.14 -12.63 4.89
N PRO A 17 8.73 -13.88 4.58
CA PRO A 17 8.02 -14.74 5.52
C PRO A 17 8.73 -14.92 6.86
N GLU A 18 10.07 -14.98 6.87
CA GLU A 18 10.85 -15.14 8.10
C GLU A 18 10.69 -13.92 9.02
N ARG A 19 10.68 -12.72 8.43
CA ARG A 19 10.42 -11.49 9.16
C ARG A 19 9.01 -11.47 9.76
N ILE A 20 8.01 -11.90 9.00
CA ILE A 20 6.62 -11.96 9.50
C ILE A 20 6.52 -12.96 10.65
N ALA A 21 7.18 -14.13 10.53
CA ALA A 21 7.22 -15.14 11.57
C ALA A 21 7.88 -14.63 12.86
N ALA A 22 9.03 -13.95 12.75
CA ALA A 22 9.72 -13.37 13.91
C ALA A 22 8.83 -12.40 14.70
N ILE A 23 8.09 -11.52 13.99
CA ILE A 23 7.15 -10.58 14.62
C ILE A 23 6.01 -11.32 15.32
N ARG A 24 5.50 -12.39 14.70
CA ARG A 24 4.43 -13.22 15.29
C ARG A 24 4.91 -13.91 16.58
N GLU A 25 6.12 -14.45 16.58
CA GLU A 25 6.72 -15.07 17.77
C GLU A 25 6.89 -14.07 18.92
N GLU A 26 7.34 -12.85 18.63
CA GLU A 26 7.47 -11.80 19.65
C GLU A 26 6.10 -11.39 20.22
N VAL A 27 5.07 -11.30 19.37
CA VAL A 27 3.68 -11.03 19.82
C VAL A 27 3.16 -12.17 20.69
N ALA A 28 3.36 -13.42 20.26
CA ALA A 28 2.94 -14.62 20.98
C ALA A 28 3.56 -14.66 22.39
N THR A 29 4.87 -14.42 22.47
CA THR A 29 5.63 -14.37 23.72
C THR A 29 5.15 -13.23 24.62
N THR A 30 5.01 -12.02 24.07
CA THR A 30 4.61 -10.83 24.84
C THR A 30 3.20 -10.94 25.41
N GLN A 31 2.27 -11.54 24.67
CA GLN A 31 0.87 -11.65 25.06
C GLN A 31 0.53 -12.98 25.74
N GLY A 32 1.46 -13.95 25.73
CA GLY A 32 1.22 -15.31 26.25
C GLY A 32 0.14 -16.06 25.48
N ILE A 33 0.06 -15.86 24.16
CA ILE A 33 -0.95 -16.48 23.29
C ILE A 33 -0.31 -17.44 22.29
N PRO A 34 -1.05 -18.43 21.76
CA PRO A 34 -0.55 -19.28 20.68
C PRO A 34 -0.15 -18.48 19.44
N VAL A 35 0.86 -18.94 18.70
CA VAL A 35 1.30 -18.29 17.45
C VAL A 35 0.17 -18.13 16.42
N PRO A 36 -0.75 -19.11 16.20
CA PRO A 36 -1.88 -18.91 15.27
C PRO A 36 -2.77 -17.72 15.63
N ASP A 37 -2.96 -17.48 16.93
CA ASP A 37 -3.78 -16.38 17.46
C ASP A 37 -3.18 -15.00 17.18
N THR A 38 -1.89 -14.92 16.84
CA THR A 38 -1.21 -13.66 16.50
C THR A 38 -1.67 -13.08 15.16
N ALA A 39 -2.41 -13.84 14.34
CA ALA A 39 -2.93 -13.38 13.06
C ALA A 39 -3.86 -12.15 13.17
N ARG A 40 -4.44 -11.90 14.35
CA ARG A 40 -5.23 -10.69 14.64
C ARG A 40 -4.39 -9.45 14.98
N PHE A 41 -3.10 -9.63 15.24
CA PHE A 41 -2.17 -8.57 15.62
C PHE A 41 -1.15 -8.25 14.51
N VAL A 42 -0.76 -9.27 13.73
CA VAL A 42 0.18 -9.12 12.61
C VAL A 42 -0.56 -9.30 11.29
N LEU A 43 -0.85 -8.19 10.61
CA LEU A 43 -1.56 -8.19 9.33
C LEU A 43 -0.59 -7.86 8.20
N THR A 44 -0.70 -8.59 7.11
CA THR A 44 0.10 -8.42 5.89
C THR A 44 -0.78 -8.62 4.67
N GLY A 45 -0.44 -7.93 3.59
CA GLY A 45 -1.14 -8.03 2.31
C GLY A 45 -0.61 -7.02 1.32
N SER A 46 -1.28 -6.93 0.17
CA SER A 46 -1.00 -5.91 -0.84
C SER A 46 -2.17 -4.93 -0.94
N ILE A 47 -1.85 -3.70 -1.29
CA ILE A 47 -2.80 -2.66 -1.68
C ILE A 47 -2.36 -2.18 -3.06
N VAL A 48 -3.29 -2.10 -3.99
CA VAL A 48 -3.07 -1.51 -5.31
C VAL A 48 -3.64 -0.10 -5.27
N ASN A 49 -2.80 0.89 -5.55
CA ASN A 49 -3.23 2.26 -5.77
C ASN A 49 -3.32 2.47 -7.29
N ASN A 50 -4.56 2.55 -7.79
CA ASN A 50 -4.85 2.99 -9.15
C ASN A 50 -5.32 4.44 -9.08
N ALA A 51 -4.40 5.38 -9.21
CA ALA A 51 -4.69 6.79 -8.96
C ALA A 51 -5.25 7.49 -10.20
N TYR A 52 -4.93 6.98 -11.39
CA TYR A 52 -5.50 7.38 -12.67
C TYR A 52 -5.47 6.18 -13.61
N ASP A 53 -6.61 5.80 -14.18
CA ASP A 53 -6.67 4.79 -15.23
C ASP A 53 -7.17 5.43 -16.52
N PRO A 54 -6.34 5.62 -17.56
CA PRO A 54 -6.79 6.21 -18.83
C PRO A 54 -7.89 5.39 -19.54
N GLY A 55 -8.10 4.13 -19.15
CA GLY A 55 -9.18 3.28 -19.66
C GLY A 55 -10.53 3.54 -19.01
N GLU A 56 -10.56 3.94 -17.74
CA GLU A 56 -11.81 4.17 -16.98
C GLU A 56 -12.03 5.65 -16.60
N ASP A 57 -10.95 6.37 -16.26
CA ASP A 57 -10.93 7.74 -15.73
C ASP A 57 -10.42 8.78 -16.74
N ARG A 58 -10.49 8.47 -18.04
CA ARG A 58 -9.94 9.31 -19.12
C ARG A 58 -10.40 10.77 -19.03
N ILE A 59 -9.44 11.71 -18.98
CA ILE A 59 -9.70 13.15 -19.04
C ILE A 59 -9.11 13.69 -20.35
N ASP A 60 -9.97 14.01 -21.31
CA ASP A 60 -9.54 14.60 -22.59
C ASP A 60 -9.49 16.14 -22.53
N LEU A 61 -8.41 16.70 -23.07
CA LEU A 61 -8.22 18.14 -23.27
C LEU A 61 -8.53 18.51 -24.72
N LEU A 62 -9.44 19.46 -24.93
CA LEU A 62 -9.77 20.03 -26.24
C LEU A 62 -8.83 21.19 -26.59
N TYR A 63 -8.13 21.05 -27.70
CA TYR A 63 -7.22 22.05 -28.25
C TYR A 63 -7.94 22.98 -29.23
N LYS A 64 -7.30 24.12 -29.51
CA LYS A 64 -7.85 25.16 -30.42
C LYS A 64 -8.02 24.68 -31.86
N ASP A 65 -7.28 23.67 -32.27
CA ASP A 65 -7.40 23.01 -33.58
C ASP A 65 -8.54 21.97 -33.63
N GLY A 66 -9.25 21.77 -32.52
CA GLY A 66 -10.33 20.80 -32.39
C GLY A 66 -9.85 19.39 -32.00
N SER A 67 -8.55 19.17 -31.83
CA SER A 67 -8.02 17.86 -31.40
C SER A 67 -8.27 17.61 -29.91
N LEU A 68 -8.46 16.35 -29.56
CA LEU A 68 -8.56 15.86 -28.17
C LEU A 68 -7.30 15.07 -27.83
N ARG A 69 -6.74 15.29 -26.64
CA ARG A 69 -5.64 14.49 -26.10
C ARG A 69 -5.88 14.18 -24.63
N ASP A 70 -5.49 12.99 -24.19
CA ASP A 70 -5.58 12.61 -22.79
C ASP A 70 -4.66 13.49 -21.93
N ILE A 71 -5.06 13.81 -20.70
CA ILE A 71 -4.29 14.65 -19.79
C ILE A 71 -2.92 14.07 -19.46
N ALA A 72 -2.75 12.74 -19.41
CA ALA A 72 -1.45 12.11 -19.16
C ALA A 72 -0.52 12.21 -20.38
N GLU A 73 -1.06 12.26 -21.59
CA GLU A 73 -0.29 12.48 -22.82
C GLU A 73 0.03 13.97 -23.05
N ALA A 74 -0.90 14.84 -22.66
CA ALA A 74 -0.81 16.28 -22.86
C ALA A 74 0.01 16.99 -21.77
N SER A 75 0.17 16.39 -20.59
CA SER A 75 0.86 17.00 -19.47
C SER A 75 2.37 16.79 -19.54
N ASP A 76 3.13 17.89 -19.49
CA ASP A 76 4.57 17.87 -19.22
C ASP A 76 4.90 17.51 -17.75
N ASN A 77 3.87 17.36 -16.90
CA ASN A 77 4.04 16.99 -15.50
C ASN A 77 4.20 15.47 -15.37
N LEU A 78 5.43 15.04 -15.11
CA LEU A 78 5.80 13.64 -14.84
C LEU A 78 4.91 12.97 -13.77
N GLY A 79 4.29 13.77 -12.87
CA GLY A 79 3.36 13.28 -11.86
C GLY A 79 2.09 12.65 -12.44
N ILE A 80 1.46 13.24 -13.48
CA ILE A 80 0.23 12.68 -14.05
C ILE A 80 0.53 11.38 -14.81
N GLN A 81 1.65 11.32 -15.52
CA GLN A 81 2.11 10.09 -16.16
C GLN A 81 2.42 8.98 -15.14
N ALA A 82 3.00 9.33 -13.99
CA ALA A 82 3.29 8.37 -12.93
C ALA A 82 2.03 7.84 -12.21
N LEU A 83 0.92 8.59 -12.24
CA LEU A 83 -0.36 8.17 -11.67
C LEU A 83 -1.15 7.22 -12.59
N ALA A 84 -0.83 7.21 -13.89
CA ALA A 84 -1.49 6.42 -14.92
C ALA A 84 -1.26 4.89 -14.81
N GLY A 85 -0.37 4.45 -13.92
CA GLY A 85 -0.04 3.04 -13.71
C GLY A 85 -0.41 2.57 -12.30
N PRO A 86 -0.99 1.37 -12.15
CA PRO A 86 -1.29 0.83 -10.83
C PRO A 86 -0.01 0.56 -10.05
N VAL A 87 0.09 1.14 -8.84
CA VAL A 87 1.23 0.91 -7.93
C VAL A 87 0.81 -0.06 -6.85
N THR A 88 1.47 -1.23 -6.80
CA THR A 88 1.26 -2.20 -5.73
C THR A 88 2.20 -1.91 -4.56
N LYS A 89 1.64 -1.78 -3.35
CA LYS A 89 2.41 -1.69 -2.10
C LYS A 89 2.06 -2.85 -1.19
N TRP A 90 3.07 -3.46 -0.59
CA TRP A 90 2.93 -4.54 0.38
C TRP A 90 2.97 -3.95 1.78
N TYR A 91 1.89 -4.08 2.54
CA TYR A 91 1.84 -3.57 3.91
C TYR A 91 2.14 -4.67 4.92
N LEU A 92 2.78 -4.28 6.02
CA LEU A 92 2.96 -5.10 7.20
C LEU A 92 2.64 -4.25 8.42
N THR A 93 1.75 -4.76 9.28
CA THR A 93 1.31 -4.07 10.50
C THR A 93 1.51 -4.96 11.71
N TRP A 94 1.83 -4.32 12.84
CA TRP A 94 2.05 -5.00 14.12
C TRP A 94 1.88 -4.05 15.31
N PRO A 95 1.71 -4.56 16.54
CA PRO A 95 1.53 -3.69 17.70
C PRO A 95 2.77 -2.85 18.04
N ARG A 96 2.59 -1.64 18.59
CA ARG A 96 3.73 -0.70 18.78
C ARG A 96 4.76 -1.11 19.82
N TRP A 97 4.37 -1.97 20.75
CA TRP A 97 5.20 -2.47 21.85
C TRP A 97 6.15 -3.60 21.42
N VAL A 98 6.02 -4.06 20.17
CA VAL A 98 6.94 -5.03 19.55
C VAL A 98 8.04 -4.22 18.87
N GLU A 99 9.29 -4.45 19.27
CA GLU A 99 10.47 -3.74 18.76
C GLU A 99 11.26 -4.64 17.82
N VAL A 100 11.07 -4.40 16.51
CA VAL A 100 11.57 -5.21 15.38
C VAL A 100 12.34 -4.34 14.39
#